data_AF-A0A2G9S9X1-F1
#
_entry.id   AF-A0A2G9S9X1-F1
#
_cell.length_a   1.000
_cell.length_b   1.000
_cell.length_c   1.000
_cell.angle_alpha   90.00
_cell.angle_beta   90.00
_cell.angle_gamma   90.00
#
_symmetry.space_group_name_H-M   'P 1'
#
loop_
_entity.id
_entity.type
_entity.pdbx_description
1 polymer ?
#
loop_
_entity_poly.entity_id
_entity_poly.type
_entity_poly.pdbx_seq_one_letter_code
_entity_poly.pdbx_strand_id
1 'polypeptide(L)'
;MLVAAMTASHTQLHAREAEQGGIGQVKQVQEDASRLQKAYAGEKAADIHKHEQAVTEAWGELQDASSARRQLLLDTVEKFRFFRMVRDLMLWMDDINLLIDAQEKPRDVSSADLVIKNHQGIKAEVDARADSFTTCINLGNTLLEKNHYASDKVLLHIQIYNVRFDGRTAFNNTN
;
A
#
# COMPACT_ATOMS: atom_id res chain seq x y z
N MET A 1 6.26 -3.13 14.45
CA MET A 1 5.01 -2.97 13.65
C MET A 1 3.81 -2.53 14.47
N LEU A 2 3.58 -3.06 15.68
CA LEU A 2 2.45 -2.68 16.53
C LEU A 2 2.40 -1.18 16.88
N VAL A 3 3.53 -0.54 17.21
CA VAL A 3 3.57 0.90 17.54
C VAL A 3 3.15 1.77 16.35
N ALA A 4 3.63 1.49 15.14
CA ALA A 4 3.25 2.25 13.94
C ALA A 4 1.76 2.08 13.56
N ALA A 5 1.22 0.87 13.73
CA ALA A 5 -0.21 0.60 13.52
C ALA A 5 -1.09 1.32 14.58
N MET A 6 -0.64 1.37 15.83
CA MET A 6 -1.35 2.02 16.92
C MET A 6 -1.32 3.55 16.80
N THR A 7 -0.19 4.13 16.37
CA THR A 7 -0.10 5.58 16.05
C THR A 7 -0.94 5.95 14.84
N ALA A 8 -0.99 5.10 13.80
CA ALA A 8 -1.82 5.31 12.61
C ALA A 8 -3.32 5.24 12.94
N SER A 9 -3.76 4.25 13.73
CA SER A 9 -5.15 4.19 14.23
C SER A 9 -5.51 5.38 15.10
N HIS A 10 -4.60 5.82 15.99
CA HIS A 10 -4.85 6.96 16.86
C HIS A 10 -5.01 8.26 16.06
N THR A 11 -4.14 8.50 15.07
CA THR A 11 -4.24 9.69 14.19
C THR A 11 -5.47 9.64 13.28
N GLN A 12 -5.89 8.46 12.81
CA GLN A 12 -7.14 8.31 12.05
C GLN A 12 -8.39 8.58 12.88
N LEU A 13 -8.41 8.18 14.16
CA LEU A 13 -9.52 8.44 15.07
C LEU A 13 -9.66 9.94 15.35
N HIS A 14 -8.56 10.63 15.67
CA HIS A 14 -8.57 12.09 15.87
C HIS A 14 -9.04 12.86 14.63
N ALA A 15 -8.57 12.46 13.44
CA ALA A 15 -9.02 13.06 12.18
C ALA A 15 -10.53 12.88 11.95
N ARG A 16 -11.07 11.71 12.31
CA ARG A 16 -12.50 11.39 12.19
C ARG A 16 -13.36 12.18 13.17
N GLU A 17 -12.90 12.37 14.40
CA GLU A 17 -13.58 13.18 15.42
C GLU A 17 -13.61 14.66 15.03
N ALA A 18 -12.51 15.19 14.47
CA ALA A 18 -12.46 16.55 13.94
C ALA A 18 -13.42 16.75 12.75
N GLU A 19 -13.50 15.77 11.84
CA GLU A 19 -14.42 15.81 10.70
C GLU A 19 -15.89 15.76 11.15
N GLN A 20 -16.21 14.95 12.16
CA GLN A 20 -17.55 14.91 12.77
C GLN A 20 -17.93 16.22 13.47
N GLY A 21 -16.96 16.88 14.13
CA GLY A 21 -17.16 18.19 14.73
C GLY A 21 -17.57 19.25 13.71
N GLY A 22 -16.89 19.30 12.56
CA GLY A 22 -17.22 20.25 11.49
C GLY A 22 -18.58 19.98 10.84
N ILE A 23 -18.97 18.71 10.65
CA ILE A 23 -20.31 18.34 10.17
C ILE A 23 -21.41 18.87 11.10
N GLY A 24 -21.20 18.79 12.42
CA GLY A 24 -22.15 19.31 13.41
C GLY A 24 -22.31 20.83 13.31
N GLN A 25 -21.22 21.57 13.14
CA GLN A 25 -21.25 23.02 13.02
C GLN A 25 -21.94 23.50 11.73
N VAL A 26 -21.68 22.85 10.59
CA VAL A 26 -22.34 23.20 9.33
C VAL A 26 -23.85 22.94 9.39
N LYS A 27 -24.27 21.83 10.01
CA LYS A 27 -25.70 21.57 10.26
C LYS A 27 -26.35 22.65 11.13
N GLN A 28 -25.67 23.09 12.19
CA GLN A 28 -26.16 24.19 13.02
C GLN A 28 -26.29 25.50 12.22
N VAL A 29 -25.31 25.83 11.38
CA VAL A 29 -25.37 27.01 10.48
C VAL A 29 -26.57 26.91 9.53
N GLN A 30 -26.84 25.73 8.96
CA GLN A 30 -28.00 25.50 8.09
C GLN A 30 -29.33 25.66 8.84
N GLU A 31 -29.43 25.12 10.05
CA GLU A 31 -30.63 25.26 10.90
C GLU A 31 -30.87 26.71 11.32
N ASP A 32 -29.82 27.41 11.75
CA ASP A 32 -29.89 28.82 12.15
C ASP A 32 -30.23 29.72 10.96
N ALA A 33 -29.62 29.49 9.80
CA ALA A 33 -29.95 30.21 8.57
C ALA A 33 -31.40 29.99 8.16
N SER A 34 -31.91 28.75 8.19
CA SER A 34 -33.31 28.43 7.91
C SER A 34 -34.27 29.15 8.86
N ARG A 35 -33.91 29.24 10.15
CA ARG A 35 -34.70 29.98 11.14
C ARG A 35 -34.69 31.49 10.86
N LEU A 36 -33.53 32.07 10.56
CA LEU A 36 -33.37 33.50 10.31
C LEU A 36 -34.03 33.93 9.00
N GLN A 37 -33.96 33.12 7.93
CA GLN A 37 -34.65 33.39 6.66
C GLN A 37 -36.17 33.46 6.81
N LYS A 38 -36.76 32.72 7.75
CA LYS A 38 -38.20 32.82 8.06
C LYS A 38 -38.55 34.07 8.87
N ALA A 39 -37.61 34.62 9.63
CA ALA A 39 -37.80 35.78 10.50
C ALA A 39 -37.55 37.12 9.80
N TYR A 40 -36.76 37.13 8.72
CA TYR A 40 -36.41 38.32 7.95
C TYR A 40 -36.95 38.23 6.51
N ALA A 41 -37.19 39.37 5.85
CA ALA A 41 -37.65 39.44 4.46
C ALA A 41 -36.75 40.37 3.62
N GLY A 42 -36.82 40.21 2.30
CA GLY A 42 -36.09 41.04 1.34
C GLY A 42 -34.58 40.77 1.34
N GLU A 43 -33.78 41.83 1.23
CA GLU A 43 -32.32 41.78 1.05
C GLU A 43 -31.61 41.01 2.17
N LYS A 44 -32.02 41.20 3.44
CA LYS A 44 -31.42 40.50 4.58
C LYS A 44 -31.59 38.98 4.54
N ALA A 45 -32.73 38.48 4.05
CA ALA A 45 -32.96 37.04 3.91
C ALA A 45 -32.11 36.45 2.79
N ALA A 46 -31.94 37.21 1.69
CA ALA A 46 -31.07 36.83 0.58
C ALA A 46 -29.60 36.76 1.00
N ASP A 47 -29.13 37.72 1.80
CA ASP A 47 -27.75 37.73 2.33
C ASP A 47 -27.49 36.53 3.25
N ILE A 48 -28.43 36.21 4.15
CA ILE A 48 -28.33 35.04 5.03
C ILE A 48 -28.23 33.76 4.22
N HIS A 49 -29.06 33.60 3.19
CA HIS A 49 -28.99 32.43 2.31
C HIS A 49 -27.67 32.34 1.55
N LYS A 50 -27.19 33.46 1.00
CA LYS A 50 -25.91 33.51 0.29
C LYS A 50 -24.75 33.09 1.20
N HIS A 51 -24.73 33.56 2.44
CA HIS A 51 -23.69 33.18 3.41
C HIS A 51 -23.76 31.70 3.82
N GLU A 52 -24.96 31.18 4.09
CA GLU A 52 -25.16 29.76 4.40
C GLU A 52 -24.75 28.85 3.24
N GLN A 53 -25.12 29.22 2.02
CA GLN A 53 -24.73 28.49 0.82
C GLN A 53 -23.21 28.47 0.66
N ALA A 54 -22.54 29.63 0.79
CA ALA A 54 -21.09 29.72 0.69
C ALA A 54 -20.35 28.86 1.73
N VAL A 55 -20.85 28.81 2.97
CA VAL A 55 -20.28 27.95 4.03
C VAL A 55 -20.49 26.47 3.71
N THR A 56 -21.67 26.09 3.22
CA THR A 56 -21.98 24.71 2.87
C THR A 56 -21.13 24.23 1.69
N GLU A 57 -20.97 25.06 0.65
CA GLU A 57 -20.12 24.78 -0.51
C GLU A 57 -18.65 24.64 -0.11
N ALA A 58 -18.10 25.60 0.63
CA ALA A 58 -16.71 25.55 1.10
C ALA A 58 -16.44 24.32 1.98
N TRP A 59 -17.41 23.91 2.80
CA TRP A 59 -17.31 22.68 3.58
C TRP A 59 -17.31 21.42 2.70
N GLY A 60 -18.16 21.37 1.69
CA GLY A 60 -18.19 20.28 0.71
C GLY A 60 -16.85 20.14 -0.02
N GLU A 61 -16.31 21.25 -0.53
CA GLU A 61 -14.99 21.27 -1.19
C GLU A 61 -13.87 20.80 -0.26
N LEU A 62 -13.87 21.23 1.00
CA LEU A 62 -12.89 20.79 2.00
C LEU A 62 -12.99 19.29 2.25
N GLN A 63 -14.20 18.74 2.35
CA GLN A 63 -14.42 17.32 2.56
C GLN A 63 -13.91 16.50 1.36
N ASP A 64 -14.22 16.93 0.15
CA ASP A 64 -13.75 16.27 -1.07
C ASP A 64 -12.22 16.31 -1.17
N ALA A 65 -11.60 17.47 -0.93
CA ALA A 65 -10.15 17.63 -0.92
C ALA A 65 -9.46 16.77 0.16
N SER A 66 -10.06 16.71 1.35
CA SER A 66 -9.57 15.89 2.46
C SER A 66 -9.65 14.40 2.13
N SER A 67 -10.78 13.94 1.58
CA SER A 67 -10.98 12.55 1.18
C SER A 67 -10.02 12.15 0.06
N ALA A 68 -9.84 13.01 -0.95
CA ALA A 68 -8.90 12.79 -2.04
C ALA A 68 -7.45 12.68 -1.52
N ARG A 69 -7.04 13.57 -0.61
CA ARG A 69 -5.71 13.52 0.02
C ARG A 69 -5.52 12.24 0.83
N ARG A 70 -6.54 11.84 1.60
CA ARG A 70 -6.51 10.59 2.38
C ARG A 70 -6.32 9.39 1.46
N GLN A 71 -7.04 9.32 0.34
CA GLN A 71 -6.90 8.24 -0.62
C GLN A 71 -5.48 8.20 -1.22
N LEU A 72 -4.95 9.34 -1.65
CA LEU A 72 -3.59 9.44 -2.19
C LEU A 72 -2.53 8.99 -1.18
N LEU A 73 -2.70 9.31 0.10
CA LEU A 73 -1.80 8.88 1.16
C LEU A 73 -1.85 7.36 1.34
N LEU A 74 -3.04 6.75 1.37
CA LEU A 74 -3.20 5.30 1.46
C LEU A 74 -2.53 4.60 0.27
N ASP A 75 -2.81 5.07 -0.94
CA ASP A 75 -2.22 4.56 -2.18
C ASP A 75 -0.68 4.64 -2.14
N THR A 76 -0.14 5.77 -1.65
CA THR A 76 1.30 5.96 -1.51
C THR A 76 1.94 5.01 -0.49
N VAL A 77 1.28 4.76 0.64
CA VAL A 77 1.73 3.79 1.65
C VAL A 77 1.78 2.37 1.05
N GLU A 78 0.72 1.97 0.35
CA GLU A 78 0.65 0.63 -0.29
C GLU A 78 1.74 0.45 -1.34
N LYS A 79 1.99 1.47 -2.18
CA LYS A 79 3.10 1.49 -3.14
C LYS A 79 4.46 1.28 -2.47
N PHE A 80 4.76 2.02 -1.41
CA PHE A 80 6.05 1.89 -0.73
C PHE A 80 6.18 0.56 0.03
N ARG A 81 5.07 0.02 0.55
CA ARG A 81 5.06 -1.34 1.11
C ARG A 81 5.45 -2.36 0.04
N PHE A 82 4.84 -2.28 -1.15
CA PHE A 82 5.18 -3.15 -2.27
C PHE A 82 6.66 -3.02 -2.67
N PHE A 83 7.17 -1.80 -2.92
CA PHE A 83 8.57 -1.60 -3.30
C PHE A 83 9.57 -2.10 -2.25
N ARG A 84 9.24 -1.94 -0.96
CA ARG A 84 10.04 -2.52 0.11
C ARG A 84 10.06 -4.04 0.03
N MET A 85 8.90 -4.68 -0.11
CA MET A 85 8.84 -6.14 -0.24
C MET A 85 9.68 -6.64 -1.41
N VAL A 86 9.54 -6.01 -2.58
CA VAL A 86 10.31 -6.38 -3.77
C VAL A 86 11.81 -6.25 -3.52
N ARG A 87 12.28 -5.11 -2.99
CA ARG A 87 13.70 -4.92 -2.69
C ARG A 87 14.22 -5.95 -1.69
N ASP A 88 13.51 -6.15 -0.59
CA ASP A 88 13.93 -7.05 0.48
C ASP A 88 14.02 -8.50 -0.05
N LEU A 89 13.10 -8.90 -0.94
CA LEU A 89 13.12 -10.19 -1.62
C LEU A 89 14.21 -10.32 -2.68
N MET A 90 14.50 -9.25 -3.43
CA MET A 90 15.59 -9.21 -4.42
C MET A 90 16.95 -9.38 -3.75
N LEU A 91 17.19 -8.68 -2.64
CA LEU A 91 18.44 -8.80 -1.88
C LEU A 91 18.63 -10.20 -1.30
N TRP A 92 17.59 -10.75 -0.68
CA TRP A 92 17.64 -12.14 -0.19
C TRP A 92 17.93 -13.13 -1.33
N MET A 93 17.35 -12.90 -2.51
CA MET A 93 17.64 -13.74 -3.68
C MET A 93 19.08 -13.60 -4.16
N ASP A 94 19.68 -12.41 -4.09
CA ASP A 94 21.10 -12.21 -4.39
C ASP A 94 21.99 -13.03 -3.46
N ASP A 95 21.66 -13.04 -2.15
CA ASP A 95 22.37 -13.84 -1.15
C ASP A 95 22.27 -15.35 -1.45
N ILE A 96 21.07 -15.85 -1.79
CA ILE A 96 20.87 -17.25 -2.18
C ILE A 96 21.71 -17.61 -3.41
N ASN A 97 21.80 -16.72 -4.40
CA ASN A 97 22.60 -16.98 -5.59
C ASN A 97 24.08 -17.07 -5.26
N LEU A 98 24.57 -16.18 -4.39
CA LEU A 98 25.95 -16.22 -3.93
C LEU A 98 26.27 -17.55 -3.21
N LEU A 99 25.34 -18.06 -2.40
CA LEU A 99 25.48 -19.36 -1.74
C LEU A 99 25.53 -20.53 -2.73
N ILE A 100 24.74 -20.47 -3.81
CA ILE A 100 24.75 -21.49 -4.87
C ILE A 100 26.06 -21.42 -5.67
N ASP A 101 26.47 -20.20 -6.08
CA ASP A 101 27.67 -19.97 -6.88
C ASP A 101 28.97 -20.29 -6.11
N ALA A 102 28.94 -20.18 -4.78
CA ALA A 102 30.07 -20.54 -3.93
C ALA A 102 30.29 -22.07 -3.78
N GLN A 103 29.38 -22.91 -4.27
CA GLN A 103 29.54 -24.36 -4.17
C GLN A 103 30.65 -24.85 -5.12
N GLU A 104 31.69 -25.45 -4.56
CA GLU A 104 32.76 -26.04 -5.36
C GLU A 104 32.32 -27.35 -6.03
N LYS A 105 32.92 -27.63 -7.19
CA LYS A 105 32.75 -28.92 -7.87
C LYS A 105 33.23 -30.07 -6.97
N PRO A 106 32.40 -31.10 -6.71
CA PRO A 106 32.81 -32.27 -5.96
C PRO A 106 34.03 -32.96 -6.57
N ARG A 107 34.93 -33.46 -5.71
CA ARG A 107 36.16 -34.18 -6.10
C ARG A 107 36.12 -35.67 -5.74
N ASP A 108 35.22 -36.06 -4.84
CA ASP A 108 34.97 -37.42 -4.38
C ASP A 108 33.51 -37.57 -3.92
N VAL A 109 33.11 -38.81 -3.62
CA VAL A 109 31.73 -39.13 -3.21
C VAL A 109 31.31 -38.38 -1.95
N SER A 110 32.20 -38.23 -0.97
CA SER A 110 31.88 -37.53 0.28
C SER A 110 31.65 -36.03 0.05
N SER A 111 32.46 -35.39 -0.80
CA SER A 111 32.27 -34.00 -1.22
C SER A 111 31.00 -33.82 -2.07
N ALA A 112 30.62 -34.83 -2.86
CA ALA A 112 29.36 -34.82 -3.61
C ALA A 112 28.16 -34.88 -2.67
N ASP A 113 28.19 -35.77 -1.68
CA ASP A 113 27.14 -35.87 -0.66
C ASP A 113 26.97 -34.56 0.13
N LEU A 114 28.07 -33.87 0.43
CA LEU A 114 28.04 -32.58 1.11
C LEU A 114 27.37 -31.50 0.24
N VAL A 115 27.75 -31.40 -1.03
CA VAL A 115 27.15 -30.45 -1.99
C VAL A 115 25.65 -30.70 -2.14
N ILE A 116 25.22 -31.97 -2.25
CA ILE A 116 23.81 -32.35 -2.32
C ILE A 116 23.05 -31.89 -1.06
N LYS A 117 23.58 -32.16 0.13
CA LYS A 117 22.95 -31.72 1.39
C LYS A 117 22.82 -30.20 1.48
N ASN A 118 23.86 -29.47 1.08
CA ASN A 118 23.82 -28.01 1.05
C ASN A 118 22.76 -27.50 0.06
N HIS A 119 22.67 -28.09 -1.13
CA HIS A 119 21.66 -27.73 -2.12
C HIS A 119 20.23 -28.02 -1.61
N GLN A 120 20.01 -29.15 -0.93
CA GLN A 120 18.73 -29.47 -0.30
C GLN A 120 18.35 -28.45 0.79
N GLY A 121 19.33 -28.00 1.59
CA GLY A 121 19.13 -26.95 2.59
C GLY A 121 18.71 -25.62 1.97
N ILE A 122 19.41 -25.19 0.90
CA ILE A 122 19.07 -23.98 0.16
C ILE A 122 17.66 -24.10 -0.45
N LYS A 123 17.33 -25.24 -1.04
CA LYS A 123 15.98 -25.49 -1.57
C LYS A 123 14.90 -25.34 -0.50
N ALA A 124 15.11 -25.92 0.68
CA ALA A 124 14.17 -25.79 1.79
C ALA A 124 14.00 -24.32 2.24
N GLU A 125 15.08 -23.52 2.24
CA GLU A 125 15.00 -22.09 2.52
C GLU A 125 14.19 -21.34 1.46
N VAL A 126 14.38 -21.68 0.19
CA VAL A 126 13.61 -21.10 -0.93
C VAL A 126 12.13 -21.45 -0.80
N ASP A 127 11.81 -22.71 -0.52
CA ASP A 127 10.43 -23.18 -0.37
C ASP A 127 9.76 -22.49 0.82
N ALA A 128 10.45 -22.33 1.95
CA ALA A 128 9.94 -21.61 3.12
C ALA A 128 9.65 -20.12 2.85
N ARG A 129 10.26 -19.54 1.80
CA ARG A 129 10.06 -18.14 1.40
C ARG A 129 8.94 -17.95 0.38
N ALA A 130 8.39 -19.02 -0.19
CA ALA A 130 7.36 -18.98 -1.24
C ALA A 130 6.16 -18.09 -0.88
N ASP A 131 5.68 -18.14 0.37
CA ASP A 131 4.54 -17.33 0.81
C ASP A 131 4.81 -15.83 0.78
N SER A 132 6.05 -15.42 1.08
CA SER A 132 6.45 -14.00 1.00
C SER A 132 6.39 -13.49 -0.43
N PHE A 133 6.77 -14.34 -1.39
CA PHE A 133 6.70 -14.04 -2.82
C PHE A 133 5.26 -13.95 -3.30
N THR A 134 4.44 -14.94 -2.97
CA THR A 134 3.00 -14.94 -3.29
C THR A 134 2.33 -13.67 -2.74
N THR A 135 2.63 -13.30 -1.49
CA THR A 135 2.09 -12.07 -0.89
C THR A 135 2.56 -10.82 -1.63
N CYS A 136 3.82 -10.76 -2.06
CA CYS A 136 4.36 -9.64 -2.83
C CYS A 136 3.69 -9.49 -4.19
N ILE A 137 3.53 -10.60 -4.93
CA ILE A 137 2.87 -10.63 -6.24
C ILE A 137 1.39 -10.27 -6.11
N ASN A 138 0.68 -10.82 -5.14
CA ASN A 138 -0.73 -10.51 -4.91
C ASN A 138 -0.94 -9.03 -4.58
N LEU A 139 -0.05 -8.43 -3.77
CA LEU A 139 -0.08 -7.00 -3.51
C LEU A 139 0.18 -6.19 -4.79
N GLY A 140 1.16 -6.60 -5.60
CA GLY A 140 1.42 -5.99 -6.90
C GLY A 140 0.19 -6.03 -7.82
N ASN A 141 -0.41 -7.21 -7.99
CA ASN A 141 -1.63 -7.39 -8.80
C ASN A 141 -2.80 -6.54 -8.28
N THR A 142 -2.99 -6.48 -6.96
CA THR A 142 -4.02 -5.63 -6.34
C THR A 142 -3.81 -4.15 -6.68
N LEU A 143 -2.56 -3.67 -6.73
CA LEU A 143 -2.27 -2.29 -7.15
C LEU A 143 -2.60 -2.06 -8.63
N LEU A 144 -2.37 -3.06 -9.49
CA LEU A 144 -2.68 -2.98 -10.92
C LEU A 144 -4.18 -2.99 -11.17
N GLU A 145 -4.93 -3.86 -10.50
CA GLU A 145 -6.40 -3.92 -10.60
C GLU A 145 -7.06 -2.61 -10.18
N LYS A 146 -6.47 -1.91 -9.20
CA LYS A 146 -6.92 -0.58 -8.75
C LYS A 146 -6.56 0.56 -9.70
N ASN A 147 -5.91 0.28 -10.84
CA ASN A 147 -5.33 1.29 -11.73
C ASN A 147 -4.48 2.31 -10.97
N HIS A 148 -3.66 1.82 -10.03
CA HIS A 148 -2.84 2.68 -9.19
C HIS A 148 -1.91 3.57 -10.05
N TYR A 149 -1.69 4.83 -9.65
CA TYR A 149 -0.89 5.78 -10.43
C TYR A 149 0.57 5.35 -10.71
N ALA A 150 1.03 4.28 -10.06
CA ALA A 150 2.38 3.72 -10.19
C ALA A 150 2.39 2.35 -10.90
N SER A 151 1.30 1.96 -11.57
CA SER A 151 1.14 0.65 -12.22
C SER A 151 2.29 0.30 -13.15
N ASP A 152 2.81 1.25 -13.94
CA ASP A 152 3.96 1.01 -14.82
C ASP A 152 5.19 0.49 -14.07
N LYS A 153 5.47 1.09 -12.90
CA LYS A 153 6.60 0.68 -12.06
C LYS A 153 6.33 -0.63 -11.33
N VAL A 154 5.07 -0.90 -10.98
CA VAL A 154 4.65 -2.16 -10.34
C VAL A 154 4.80 -3.31 -11.34
N LEU A 155 4.29 -3.16 -12.56
CA LEU A 155 4.42 -4.11 -13.66
C LEU A 155 5.89 -4.43 -13.95
N LEU A 156 6.73 -3.41 -14.08
CA LEU A 156 8.15 -3.59 -14.34
C LEU A 156 8.82 -4.46 -13.26
N HIS A 157 8.53 -4.21 -11.98
CA HIS A 157 9.08 -5.01 -10.89
C HIS A 157 8.58 -6.45 -10.90
N ILE A 158 7.29 -6.69 -11.18
CA ILE A 158 6.74 -8.04 -11.33
C ILE A 158 7.41 -8.78 -12.50
N GLN A 159 7.63 -8.10 -13.62
CA GLN A 159 8.29 -8.69 -14.79
C GLN A 159 9.75 -9.06 -14.49
N ILE A 160 10.53 -8.13 -13.93
CA ILE A 160 11.92 -8.40 -13.51
C ILE A 160 11.95 -9.57 -12.54
N TYR A 161 11.02 -9.60 -11.59
CA TYR A 161 10.89 -10.66 -10.62
C TYR A 161 10.62 -12.02 -11.26
N ASN A 162 9.65 -12.12 -12.17
CA ASN A 162 9.31 -13.36 -12.86
C ASN A 162 10.47 -13.89 -13.71
N VAL A 163 11.14 -13.02 -14.48
CA VAL A 163 12.30 -13.41 -15.31
C VAL A 163 13.43 -13.99 -14.44
N ARG A 164 13.69 -13.38 -13.29
CA ARG A 164 14.78 -13.79 -12.41
C ARG A 164 14.51 -15.11 -11.69
N PHE A 165 13.24 -15.43 -11.42
CA PHE A 165 12.84 -16.61 -10.68
C PHE A 165 12.58 -17.82 -11.59
N ASP A 166 11.87 -17.63 -12.71
CA ASP A 166 11.47 -18.72 -13.61
C ASP A 166 12.68 -19.36 -14.33
N GLY A 167 13.73 -18.56 -14.58
CA GLY A 167 14.98 -19.05 -15.16
C GLY A 167 15.76 -20.06 -14.29
N ARG A 168 15.48 -20.16 -12.98
CA ARG A 168 16.22 -21.05 -12.07
C ARG A 168 15.38 -22.20 -11.49
N THR A 169 14.06 -22.04 -11.35
CA THR A 169 13.15 -23.17 -11.09
C THR A 169 13.19 -24.18 -12.23
N ALA A 170 13.34 -23.73 -13.49
CA ALA A 170 13.49 -24.60 -14.65
C ALA A 170 14.78 -25.43 -14.63
N PHE A 171 15.90 -24.87 -14.15
CA PHE A 171 17.19 -25.57 -14.12
C PHE A 171 17.25 -26.65 -13.02
N ASN A 172 16.57 -26.43 -11.89
CA ASN A 172 16.52 -27.35 -10.76
C ASN A 172 15.52 -28.51 -10.90
N ASN A 173 14.72 -28.54 -11.98
CA ASN A 173 13.71 -29.60 -12.23
C ASN A 173 14.10 -30.58 -13.33
N THR A 174 15.30 -30.46 -13.91
CA THR A 174 15.78 -31.28 -15.06
C THR A 174 17.04 -32.11 -14.77
N ASN A 175 17.42 -32.31 -13.52
CA ASN A 175 18.42 -33.32 -13.11
C ASN A 175 17.90 -34.12 -11.92
#